data_AF-L8HDC2-F1
#
_entry.id   AF-L8HDC2-F1
#
_cell.length_a   1.000
_cell.length_b   1.000
_cell.length_c   1.000
_cell.angle_alpha   90.00
_cell.angle_beta   90.00
_cell.angle_gamma   90.00
#
_symmetry.space_group_name_H-M   'P 1'
#
loop_
_entity.id
_entity.type
_entity.pdbx_description
1 polymer ?
#
loop_
_entity_poly.entity_id
_entity_poly.type
_entity_poly.pdbx_seq_one_letter_code
_entity_poly.pdbx_strand_id
1 'polypeptide(L)'
;MAKVAAGPTRSEVRGLLRSLLREANEQMIPVSNNPLWRDSIMGAFRSASPSPAEAWNGFRVGQAYLTLLESSRVEKDMFERYGLTPRPDDTRARLHRNAARVGLRLPQWLDEKEASRS
;
A
#
# COMPACT_ATOMS: atom_id res chain seq x y z
N MET A 1 15.95 -40.23 10.55
CA MET A 1 16.28 -39.42 9.36
C MET A 1 15.47 -38.14 9.41
N ALA A 2 16.12 -36.98 9.57
CA ALA A 2 15.44 -35.70 9.61
C ALA A 2 14.85 -35.40 8.22
N LYS A 3 13.53 -35.24 8.14
CA LYS A 3 12.81 -34.83 6.93
C LYS A 3 13.32 -33.43 6.60
N VAL A 4 14.16 -33.29 5.57
CA VAL A 4 14.61 -31.98 5.07
C VAL A 4 13.35 -31.16 4.84
N ALA A 5 13.17 -30.06 5.57
CA ALA A 5 12.00 -29.23 5.46
C ALA A 5 11.92 -28.72 4.02
N ALA A 6 11.03 -29.34 3.23
CA ALA A 6 10.81 -28.93 1.86
C ALA A 6 10.36 -27.46 1.87
N GLY A 7 10.96 -26.65 1.01
CA GLY A 7 10.55 -25.26 0.78
C GLY A 7 9.05 -25.13 0.47
N PRO A 8 8.52 -23.89 0.43
CA PRO A 8 7.16 -23.65 -0.04
C PRO A 8 6.98 -24.23 -1.45
N THR A 9 5.81 -24.80 -1.72
CA THR A 9 5.52 -25.44 -3.01
C THR A 9 5.48 -24.41 -4.13
N ARG A 10 5.78 -24.85 -5.35
CA ARG A 10 5.73 -23.98 -6.54
C ARG A 10 4.35 -23.35 -6.76
N SER A 11 3.28 -24.06 -6.40
CA SER A 11 1.90 -23.55 -6.46
C SER A 11 1.65 -22.44 -5.46
N GLU A 12 2.14 -22.58 -4.23
CA GLU A 12 2.00 -21.55 -3.18
C GLU A 12 2.77 -20.29 -3.57
N VAL A 13 4.02 -20.42 -4.02
CA VAL A 13 4.84 -19.29 -4.47
C VAL A 13 4.17 -18.55 -5.64
N ARG A 14 3.62 -19.28 -6.62
CA ARG A 14 2.87 -18.68 -7.74
C ARG A 14 1.57 -18.02 -7.29
N GLY A 15 0.87 -18.61 -6.32
CA GLY A 15 -0.31 -18.03 -5.70
C GLY A 15 0.00 -16.69 -5.08
N LEU A 16 1.03 -16.66 -4.23
CA LEU A 16 1.50 -15.44 -3.56
C LEU A 16 1.90 -14.35 -4.55
N LEU A 17 2.68 -14.69 -5.59
CA LEU A 17 3.07 -13.74 -6.62
C LEU A 17 1.84 -13.11 -7.30
N ARG A 18 0.84 -13.92 -7.67
CA ARG A 18 -0.38 -13.41 -8.32
C ARG A 18 -1.16 -12.47 -7.40
N SER A 19 -1.30 -12.83 -6.12
CA SER A 19 -2.00 -11.98 -5.15
C SER A 19 -1.28 -10.65 -4.94
N LEU A 20 0.05 -10.67 -4.75
CA LEU A 20 0.84 -9.45 -4.61
C LEU A 20 0.73 -8.54 -5.84
N LEU A 21 0.83 -9.12 -7.04
CA LEU A 21 0.66 -8.36 -8.28
C LEU A 21 -0.75 -7.79 -8.43
N ARG A 22 -1.78 -8.53 -8.02
CA ARG A 22 -3.16 -8.03 -8.03
C ARG A 22 -3.31 -6.82 -7.11
N GLU A 23 -2.91 -6.95 -5.84
CA GLU A 23 -3.04 -5.86 -4.87
C GLU A 23 -2.21 -4.63 -5.28
N ALA A 24 -0.99 -4.83 -5.77
CA ALA A 24 -0.17 -3.72 -6.28
C ALA A 24 -0.80 -3.02 -7.49
N ASN A 25 -1.38 -3.78 -8.43
CA ASN A 25 -2.06 -3.22 -9.60
C ASN A 25 -3.34 -2.47 -9.20
N GLU A 26 -4.12 -2.98 -8.24
CA GLU A 26 -5.37 -2.34 -7.81
C GLU A 26 -5.14 -1.09 -6.97
N GLN A 27 -4.08 -1.05 -6.16
CA GLN A 27 -3.86 0.02 -5.19
C GLN A 27 -2.81 1.04 -5.61
N MET A 28 -1.73 0.62 -6.27
CA MET A 28 -0.57 1.50 -6.51
C MET A 28 -0.51 2.07 -7.93
N ILE A 29 -0.91 1.30 -8.94
CA ILE A 29 -0.89 1.76 -10.34
C ILE A 29 -1.87 2.92 -10.58
N PRO A 30 -3.12 2.94 -10.06
CA PRO A 30 -4.02 4.08 -10.27
C PRO A 30 -3.49 5.38 -9.67
N VAL A 31 -2.66 5.29 -8.62
CA VAL A 31 -2.12 6.45 -7.90
C VAL A 31 -0.83 6.97 -8.55
N SER A 32 0.03 6.08 -9.04
CA SER A 32 1.38 6.44 -9.48
C SER A 32 1.64 6.26 -10.98
N ASN A 33 0.77 5.52 -11.70
CA ASN A 33 0.97 5.05 -13.07
C ASN A 33 2.38 4.47 -13.32
N ASN A 34 2.97 3.86 -12.28
CA ASN A 34 4.37 3.47 -12.28
C ASN A 34 4.53 1.95 -12.45
N PRO A 35 5.08 1.47 -13.58
CA PRO A 35 5.29 0.04 -13.82
C PRO A 35 6.38 -0.56 -12.91
N LEU A 36 7.23 0.27 -12.29
CA LEU A 36 8.35 -0.17 -11.46
C LEU A 36 7.92 -1.07 -10.29
N TRP A 37 6.71 -0.90 -9.77
CA TRP A 37 6.19 -1.75 -8.68
C TRP A 37 6.05 -3.20 -9.14
N ARG A 38 5.44 -3.40 -10.31
CA ARG A 38 5.27 -4.73 -10.91
C ARG A 38 6.63 -5.35 -11.21
N ASP A 39 7.55 -4.58 -11.80
CA ASP A 39 8.88 -5.06 -12.18
C ASP A 39 9.71 -5.43 -10.94
N SER A 40 9.62 -4.65 -9.87
CA SER A 40 10.29 -4.94 -8.59
C SER A 40 9.78 -6.23 -7.96
N ILE A 41 8.45 -6.43 -7.93
CA ILE A 41 7.85 -7.67 -7.42
C ILE A 41 8.29 -8.86 -8.28
N MET A 42 8.20 -8.75 -9.61
CA MET A 42 8.65 -9.80 -10.52
C MET A 42 10.14 -10.10 -10.38
N GLY A 43 10.97 -9.07 -10.17
CA GLY A 43 12.41 -9.21 -9.93
C GLY A 43 12.72 -10.01 -8.68
N ALA A 44 12.03 -9.73 -7.57
CA ALA A 44 12.22 -10.46 -6.31
C ALA A 44 11.93 -11.97 -6.46
N PHE A 45 10.87 -12.33 -7.20
CA PHE A 45 10.48 -13.73 -7.42
C PHE A 45 11.29 -14.46 -8.50
N ARG A 46 12.02 -13.72 -9.34
CA ARG A 46 12.93 -14.28 -10.36
C ARG A 46 14.36 -14.45 -9.87
N SER A 47 14.67 -14.05 -8.64
CA SER A 47 16.01 -14.20 -8.06
C SER A 47 16.49 -15.66 -8.09
N ALA A 48 17.79 -15.84 -8.30
CA ALA A 48 18.39 -17.13 -8.61
C ALA A 48 18.21 -18.14 -7.46
N SER A 49 17.81 -19.36 -7.81
CA SER A 49 17.66 -20.58 -7.00
C SER A 49 18.04 -20.45 -5.51
N PRO A 50 17.12 -19.93 -4.67
CA PRO A 50 17.37 -19.80 -3.24
C PRO A 50 17.51 -21.16 -2.58
N SER A 51 18.31 -21.23 -1.52
CA SER A 51 18.31 -22.39 -0.63
C SER A 51 16.90 -22.60 -0.02
N PRO A 52 16.54 -23.81 0.44
CA PRO A 52 15.22 -24.05 1.02
C PRO A 52 14.86 -23.10 2.18
N ALA A 53 15.85 -22.71 2.99
CA ALA A 53 15.67 -21.76 4.08
C ALA A 53 15.40 -20.33 3.60
N GLU A 54 16.13 -19.88 2.57
CA GLU A 54 15.90 -18.58 1.94
C GLU A 54 14.55 -18.53 1.22
N ALA A 55 14.15 -19.62 0.56
CA ALA A 55 12.85 -19.74 -0.09
C ALA A 55 11.71 -19.61 0.92
N TRP A 56 11.83 -20.27 2.09
CA TRP A 56 10.85 -20.15 3.18
C TRP A 56 10.80 -18.76 3.77
N ASN A 57 11.95 -18.14 4.02
CA ASN A 57 11.98 -16.78 4.55
C ASN A 57 11.38 -15.78 3.56
N GLY A 58 11.76 -15.87 2.28
CA GLY A 58 11.19 -15.03 1.22
C GLY A 58 9.68 -15.19 1.07
N PHE A 59 9.18 -16.43 1.15
CA PHE A 59 7.74 -16.69 1.13
C PHE A 59 7.02 -16.08 2.32
N ARG A 60 7.54 -16.24 3.54
CA ARG A 60 6.99 -15.62 4.76
C ARG A 60 6.96 -14.10 4.69
N VAL A 61 8.05 -13.49 4.20
CA VAL A 61 8.13 -12.04 3.98
C VAL A 61 7.10 -11.59 2.96
N GLY A 62 6.97 -12.30 1.84
CA GLY A 62 5.96 -12.00 0.83
C GLY A 62 4.52 -12.11 1.36
N GLN A 63 4.23 -13.11 2.21
CA GLN A 63 2.93 -13.22 2.89
C GLN A 63 2.65 -12.02 3.80
N ALA A 64 3.64 -11.58 4.58
CA ALA A 64 3.48 -10.41 5.44
C ALA A 64 3.15 -9.14 4.63
N TYR A 65 3.82 -8.94 3.49
CA TYR A 65 3.50 -7.84 2.57
C TYR A 65 2.10 -7.96 1.97
N LEU A 66 1.68 -9.17 1.59
CA LEU A 66 0.32 -9.38 1.09
C LEU A 66 -0.72 -9.00 2.16
N THR A 67 -0.54 -9.47 3.40
CA THR A 67 -1.43 -9.12 4.51
C THR A 67 -1.47 -7.61 4.75
N LEU A 68 -0.33 -6.93 4.66
CA LEU A 68 -0.29 -5.47 4.80
C LEU A 68 -1.10 -4.77 3.69
N LEU A 69 -0.91 -5.17 2.43
CA LEU A 69 -1.63 -4.58 1.30
C LEU A 69 -3.14 -4.83 1.38
N GLU A 70 -3.55 -6.04 1.74
CA GLU A 70 -4.95 -6.38 1.92
C GLU A 70 -5.57 -5.58 3.08
N SER A 71 -4.84 -5.46 4.20
CA SER A 71 -5.29 -4.70 5.37
C SER A 71 -5.45 -3.21 5.04
N SER A 72 -4.49 -2.64 4.31
CA SER A 72 -4.55 -1.26 3.82
C SER A 72 -5.75 -1.03 2.90
N ARG A 73 -6.07 -1.99 2.02
CA ARG A 73 -7.26 -1.89 1.15
C ARG A 73 -8.55 -1.90 1.94
N VAL A 74 -8.66 -2.81 2.92
CA VAL A 74 -9.84 -2.91 3.79
C VAL A 74 -10.00 -1.67 4.65
N GLU A 75 -8.90 -1.15 5.21
CA GLU A 75 -8.90 0.09 5.97
C GLU A 75 -9.39 1.26 5.11
N LYS A 76 -8.89 1.40 3.88
CA LYS A 76 -9.34 2.42 2.93
C LYS A 76 -10.83 2.29 2.60
N ASP A 77 -11.30 1.08 2.29
CA ASP A 77 -12.72 0.81 2.03
C ASP A 77 -13.61 1.14 3.23
N MET A 78 -13.15 0.87 4.46
CA MET A 78 -13.84 1.28 5.68
C MET A 78 -13.89 2.82 5.80
N PHE A 79 -12.78 3.51 5.57
CA PHE A 79 -12.76 4.97 5.62
C PHE A 79 -13.75 5.59 4.62
N GLU A 80 -13.80 5.05 3.40
CA GLU A 80 -14.72 5.49 2.34
C GLU A 80 -16.18 5.20 2.67
N ARG A 81 -16.51 3.99 3.13
CA ARG A 81 -17.90 3.59 3.43
C ARG A 81 -18.49 4.28 4.64
N TYR A 82 -17.69 4.46 5.69
CA TYR A 82 -18.15 5.08 6.92
C TYR A 82 -17.94 6.60 6.94
N GLY A 83 -17.45 7.19 5.84
CA GLY A 83 -17.20 8.63 5.75
C GLY A 83 -16.20 9.13 6.78
N LEU A 84 -15.29 8.25 7.24
CA LEU A 84 -14.26 8.56 8.21
C LEU A 84 -13.05 9.24 7.57
N THR A 85 -12.98 9.25 6.23
CA THR A 85 -12.05 10.10 5.50
C THR A 85 -12.37 11.56 5.84
N PRO A 86 -11.42 12.32 6.42
CA PRO A 86 -11.63 13.73 6.67
C PRO A 86 -12.04 14.39 5.35
N ARG A 87 -13.22 15.00 5.29
CA ARG A 87 -13.60 15.78 4.12
C ARG A 87 -12.52 16.86 3.91
N PRO A 88 -12.20 17.24 2.67
CA PRO A 88 -11.28 18.34 2.41
C PRO A 88 -11.62 19.57 3.26
N ASP A 89 -12.93 19.85 3.40
CA ASP A 89 -13.51 20.89 4.25
C ASP A 89 -13.18 20.72 5.75
N ASP A 90 -13.23 19.49 6.28
CA ASP A 90 -12.89 19.19 7.67
C ASP A 90 -11.40 19.36 7.94
N THR A 91 -10.56 19.00 6.97
CA THR A 91 -9.11 19.16 7.05
C THR A 91 -8.74 20.64 7.06
N ARG A 92 -9.38 21.44 6.21
CA ARG A 92 -9.25 22.91 6.15
C ARG A 92 -9.72 23.57 7.44
N ALA A 93 -10.93 23.25 7.92
CA ALA A 93 -11.46 23.78 9.17
C ALA A 93 -10.55 23.42 10.37
N ARG A 94 -9.97 22.22 10.37
CA ARG A 94 -9.00 21.80 11.39
C ARG A 94 -7.67 22.55 11.29
N LEU A 95 -7.18 22.82 10.08
CA LEU A 95 -5.99 23.64 9.83
C LEU A 95 -6.17 25.09 10.30
N HIS A 96 -7.29 25.73 9.95
CA HIS A 96 -7.59 27.10 10.42
C HIS A 96 -7.73 27.17 11.95
N ARG A 97 -8.42 26.20 12.57
CA ARG A 97 -8.53 26.11 14.03
C ARG A 97 -7.17 25.97 14.71
N ASN A 98 -6.30 25.13 14.16
CA ASN A 98 -4.95 24.93 14.71
C ASN A 98 -4.08 26.17 14.54
N ALA A 99 -4.10 26.80 13.37
CA ALA A 99 -3.34 28.03 13.09
C ALA A 99 -3.76 29.17 14.05
N ALA A 100 -5.06 29.36 14.25
CA ALA A 100 -5.59 30.34 15.20
C ALA A 100 -5.13 30.06 16.64
N ARG A 101 -5.03 28.78 17.03
CA ARG A 101 -4.60 28.36 18.38
C ARG A 101 -3.13 28.70 18.67
N VAL A 102 -2.29 28.80 17.65
CA VAL A 102 -0.87 29.16 17.76
C VAL A 102 -0.56 30.58 17.26
N GLY A 103 -1.59 31.38 17.01
CA GLY A 103 -1.44 32.77 16.54
C GLY A 103 -0.93 32.91 15.11
N LEU A 104 -0.98 31.84 14.31
CA LEU A 104 -0.58 31.86 12.90
C LEU A 104 -1.79 32.14 12.00
N ARG A 105 -1.57 32.94 10.96
CA ARG A 105 -2.53 33.10 9.85
C ARG A 105 -2.08 32.25 8.67
N LEU A 106 -2.99 31.45 8.13
CA LEU A 106 -2.71 30.66 6.94
C LEU A 106 -2.70 31.56 5.68
N PRO A 107 -1.85 31.27 4.68
CA PRO A 107 -1.80 32.04 3.43
C PRO A 107 -3.08 31.96 2.61
N GLN A 108 -3.49 33.06 1.98
CA GLN A 108 -4.74 33.17 1.19
C GLN A 108 -4.80 32.25 -0.05
N TRP A 109 -3.67 31.84 -0.62
CA TRP A 109 -3.66 30.92 -1.76
C TRP A 109 -4.15 29.50 -1.40
N LEU A 110 -4.24 29.16 -0.11
CA LEU A 110 -4.94 27.94 0.33
C LEU A 110 -6.44 28.02 0.03
N ASP A 111 -7.02 29.22 -0.04
CA ASP A 111 -8.43 29.44 -0.32
C ASP A 111 -8.72 29.49 -1.85
N GLU A 112 -7.74 29.88 -2.67
CA GLU A 112 -7.90 30.12 -4.12
C GLU A 112 -7.79 28.85 -5.00
N LYS A 113 -7.09 27.81 -4.54
CA LYS A 113 -6.93 26.54 -5.29
C LYS A 113 -8.23 25.73 -5.47
N GLU A 114 -9.29 26.05 -4.73
CA GLU A 114 -10.60 25.39 -4.85
C GLU A 114 -11.59 26.16 -5.74
N ALA A 115 -11.54 27.50 -5.76
CA ALA A 115 -12.37 28.31 -6.65
C ALA A 115 -12.07 28.06 -8.14
N SER A 116 -10.88 27.58 -8.44
CA SER A 116 -10.42 27.21 -9.79
C SER A 116 -10.75 25.77 -10.20
N ARG A 117 -11.37 24.97 -9.30
CA ARG A 117 -11.79 23.58 -9.56
C ARG A 117 -13.32 23.37 -9.52
N SER A 118 -14.09 24.44 -9.34
CA SER A 118 -15.57 24.44 -9.39
C SER A 118 -16.07 24.88 -10.76
#